data_AF-A0A256XSD8-F1
#
_entry.id   AF-A0A256XSD8-F1
#
_cell.length_a   1.000
_cell.length_b   1.000
_cell.length_c   1.000
_cell.angle_alpha   90.00
_cell.angle_beta   90.00
_cell.angle_gamma   90.00
#
_symmetry.space_group_name_H-M   'P 1'
#
loop_
_entity.id
_entity.type
_entity.pdbx_description
1 polymer ?
#
loop_
_entity_poly.entity_id
_entity_poly.type
_entity_poly.pdbx_seq_one_letter_code
_entity_poly.pdbx_strand_id
1 'polypeptide(L)'
;MLSILENNEFCKKCGRCCINTEMILTVEDIQRLASLGYRVEDYAEYRDGYLRLRNIDGHCIFYDPASGLCRVYKYRPIGCRLYPIVFYVDFEGVTVDEYCPQSHLITKEDLRKALKLRDRILRGLIKA
;
A
#
# COMPACT_ATOMS: atom_id res chain seq x y z
N MET A 1 -15.42 3.14 -5.77
CA MET A 1 -14.08 3.18 -5.16
C MET A 1 -14.22 4.00 -3.87
N LEU A 2 -13.40 3.76 -2.85
CA LEU A 2 -13.63 4.27 -1.49
C LEU A 2 -13.48 5.81 -1.53
N SER A 3 -14.58 6.55 -1.36
CA SER A 3 -14.65 7.98 -1.70
C SER A 3 -13.62 8.85 -0.99
N ILE A 4 -13.16 8.43 0.19
CA ILE A 4 -12.18 9.12 1.02
C ILE A 4 -10.72 8.91 0.58
N LEU A 5 -10.48 7.90 -0.26
CA LEU A 5 -9.14 7.50 -0.72
C LEU A 5 -8.83 8.03 -2.14
N GLU A 6 -9.79 8.72 -2.75
CA GLU A 6 -9.68 9.32 -4.07
C GLU A 6 -9.33 10.81 -3.93
N ASN A 7 -8.18 11.23 -4.49
CA ASN A 7 -7.76 12.64 -4.55
C ASN A 7 -7.62 13.39 -3.22
N ASN A 8 -7.16 12.70 -2.18
CA ASN A 8 -6.90 13.29 -0.88
C ASN A 8 -5.54 14.04 -0.84
N GLU A 9 -5.58 15.38 -0.86
CA GLU A 9 -4.37 16.23 -0.86
C GLU A 9 -3.51 16.07 0.39
N PHE A 10 -4.11 15.77 1.54
CA PHE A 10 -3.36 15.47 2.76
C PHE A 10 -2.54 14.20 2.58
N CYS A 11 -3.16 13.13 2.06
CA CYS A 11 -2.49 11.86 1.79
C CYS A 11 -1.30 12.01 0.83
N LYS A 12 -1.41 12.91 -0.17
CA LYS A 12 -0.32 13.18 -1.13
C LYS A 12 0.94 13.78 -0.50
N LYS A 13 0.83 14.44 0.65
CA LYS A 13 1.93 15.18 1.30
C LYS A 13 2.33 14.66 2.69
N CYS A 14 1.52 13.80 3.29
CA CYS A 14 1.73 13.32 4.66
C CYS A 14 2.95 12.39 4.80
N GLY A 15 3.18 11.50 3.83
CA GLY A 15 4.36 10.61 3.81
C GLY A 15 4.40 9.48 4.85
N ARG A 16 3.59 9.52 5.91
CA ARG A 16 3.64 8.53 7.01
C ARG A 16 3.56 7.07 6.56
N CYS A 17 2.68 6.73 5.61
CA CYS A 17 2.55 5.36 5.11
C CYS A 17 3.80 4.83 4.38
N CYS A 18 4.74 5.71 4.03
CA CYS A 18 6.01 5.36 3.40
C CYS A 18 7.10 5.04 4.42
N ILE A 19 6.95 5.42 5.69
CA ILE A 19 7.98 5.19 6.71
C ILE A 19 7.88 3.76 7.23
N ASN A 20 9.00 3.02 7.20
CA ASN A 20 9.11 1.62 7.60
C ASN A 20 7.98 0.74 7.05
N THR A 21 7.61 0.95 5.78
CA THR A 21 6.42 0.32 5.21
C THR A 21 6.61 -1.19 5.07
N GLU A 22 5.55 -1.96 5.30
CA GLU A 22 5.52 -3.42 5.13
C GLU A 22 4.66 -3.85 3.94
N MET A 23 4.51 -2.96 2.96
CA MET A 23 3.53 -3.10 1.89
C MET A 23 3.80 -4.34 1.02
N ILE A 24 2.94 -5.36 1.15
CA ILE A 24 2.96 -6.56 0.30
C ILE A 24 2.46 -6.22 -1.10
N LEU A 25 3.13 -6.76 -2.11
CA LEU A 25 2.86 -6.52 -3.52
C LEU A 25 2.03 -7.65 -4.13
N THR A 26 1.07 -7.28 -4.97
CA THR A 26 0.42 -8.23 -5.88
C THR A 26 1.14 -8.32 -7.23
N VAL A 27 0.82 -9.35 -8.02
CA VAL A 27 1.29 -9.48 -9.41
C VAL A 27 0.91 -8.24 -10.24
N GLU A 28 -0.29 -7.70 -10.06
CA GLU A 28 -0.72 -6.48 -10.76
C GLU A 28 0.05 -5.23 -10.30
N ASP A 29 0.50 -5.19 -9.04
CA ASP A 29 1.36 -4.11 -8.57
C ASP A 29 2.73 -4.18 -9.24
N ILE A 30 3.30 -5.38 -9.37
CA ILE A 30 4.55 -5.61 -10.10
C ILE A 30 4.43 -5.16 -11.55
N GLN A 31 3.40 -5.63 -12.27
CA GLN A 31 3.16 -5.23 -13.66
C GLN A 31 3.02 -3.72 -13.82
N ARG A 32 2.33 -3.06 -12.87
CA ARG A 32 2.10 -1.62 -12.91
C ARG A 32 3.35 -0.79 -12.63
N LEU A 33 4.22 -1.24 -11.74
CA LEU A 33 5.48 -0.54 -11.45
C LEU A 33 6.51 -0.82 -12.55
N ALA A 34 6.58 -2.05 -13.06
CA ALA A 34 7.46 -2.41 -14.16
C ALA A 34 7.16 -1.63 -15.44
N SER A 35 5.89 -1.30 -15.72
CA SER A 35 5.52 -0.47 -16.88
C SER A 35 6.02 0.97 -16.83
N LEU A 36 6.53 1.43 -15.68
CA LEU A 36 7.22 2.72 -15.53
C LEU A 36 8.72 2.61 -15.81
N GLY A 37 9.24 1.43 -16.11
CA GLY A 37 10.66 1.17 -16.37
C GLY A 37 11.46 0.71 -15.15
N TYR A 38 10.83 0.45 -14.01
CA TYR A 38 11.51 -0.10 -12.84
C TYR A 38 11.73 -1.61 -12.97
N ARG A 39 12.89 -2.12 -12.53
CA ARG A 39 13.13 -3.56 -12.39
C ARG A 39 12.64 -4.02 -11.02
N VAL A 40 12.08 -5.23 -10.95
CA VAL A 40 11.43 -5.73 -9.73
C VAL A 40 12.38 -5.76 -8.54
N GLU A 41 13.60 -6.25 -8.78
CA GLU A 41 14.70 -6.35 -7.82
C GLU A 41 15.17 -4.99 -7.26
N ASP A 42 14.87 -3.89 -7.95
CA ASP A 42 15.23 -2.56 -7.45
C ASP A 42 14.30 -2.14 -6.31
N TYR A 43 13.01 -2.46 -6.42
CA TYR A 43 11.98 -1.93 -5.52
C TYR A 43 11.28 -2.95 -4.63
N ALA A 44 11.53 -4.24 -4.82
CA ALA A 44 10.88 -5.31 -4.09
C ALA A 44 11.87 -6.29 -3.46
N GLU A 45 11.49 -6.84 -2.31
CA GLU A 45 12.25 -7.86 -1.59
C GLU A 45 11.31 -8.90 -0.99
N TYR A 46 11.77 -10.14 -0.84
CA TYR A 46 11.04 -11.16 -0.09
C TYR A 46 11.31 -10.98 1.40
N ARG A 47 10.23 -10.87 2.19
CA ARG A 47 10.27 -10.83 3.64
C ARG A 47 9.01 -11.47 4.20
N ASP A 48 9.15 -12.26 5.27
CA ASP A 48 8.03 -12.93 5.94
C ASP A 48 7.17 -13.80 4.99
N GLY A 49 7.81 -14.42 3.98
CA GLY A 49 7.16 -15.29 3.00
C GLY A 49 6.46 -14.58 1.85
N TYR A 50 6.51 -13.26 1.76
CA TYR A 50 5.84 -12.49 0.71
C TYR A 50 6.77 -11.47 0.04
N LEU A 51 6.49 -11.17 -1.24
CA LEU A 51 7.15 -10.08 -1.95
C LEU A 51 6.58 -8.73 -1.50
N ARG A 52 7.44 -7.82 -1.03
CA ARG A 52 7.08 -6.55 -0.39
C ARG A 52 7.86 -5.39 -0.99
N LEU A 53 7.36 -4.16 -0.84
CA LEU A 53 8.15 -2.96 -1.15
C LEU A 53 9.42 -2.91 -0.27
N ARG A 54 10.55 -2.64 -0.92
CA ARG A 54 11.84 -2.44 -0.25
C ARG A 54 11.88 -1.09 0.45
N ASN A 55 12.53 -1.06 1.62
CA ASN A 55 12.88 0.18 2.31
C ASN A 55 14.39 0.48 2.16
N ILE A 56 14.73 1.77 2.09
CA ILE A 56 16.09 2.32 2.16
C ILE A 56 16.05 3.39 3.24
N ASP A 57 17.00 3.36 4.18
CA ASP A 57 17.12 4.33 5.28
C ASP A 57 15.81 4.56 6.07
N GLY A 58 15.07 3.46 6.31
CA GLY A 58 13.82 3.50 7.10
C GLY A 58 12.59 4.02 6.35
N HIS A 59 12.65 4.18 5.03
CA HIS A 59 11.48 4.54 4.23
C HIS A 59 11.39 3.77 2.91
N CYS A 60 10.19 3.70 2.35
CA CYS A 60 9.90 3.11 1.05
C CYS A 60 10.83 3.70 -0.01
N ILE A 61 11.38 2.86 -0.87
CA ILE A 61 12.25 3.27 -1.99
C ILE A 61 11.62 4.36 -2.88
N PHE A 62 10.30 4.39 -3.01
CA PHE A 62 9.62 5.40 -3.82
C PHE A 62 9.36 6.72 -3.10
N TYR A 63 9.64 6.81 -1.80
CA TYR A 63 9.51 8.04 -1.04
C TYR A 63 10.76 8.91 -1.22
N ASP A 64 10.54 10.18 -1.49
CA ASP A 64 11.58 11.20 -1.51
C ASP A 64 11.50 12.00 -0.20
N PRO A 65 12.45 11.81 0.74
CA PRO A 65 12.42 12.52 2.02
C PRO A 65 12.68 14.02 1.90
N ALA A 66 13.32 14.48 0.82
CA ALA A 66 13.60 15.91 0.62
C ALA A 66 12.33 16.68 0.24
N SER A 67 11.50 16.10 -0.63
CA SER A 67 10.21 16.70 -1.03
C SER A 67 9.03 16.25 -0.16
N GLY A 68 9.17 15.14 0.56
CA GLY A 68 8.10 14.48 1.31
C GLY A 68 7.08 13.76 0.43
N LEU A 69 7.41 13.49 -0.85
CA LEU A 69 6.46 12.96 -1.84
C LEU A 69 6.78 11.53 -2.26
N CYS A 70 5.73 10.78 -2.61
CA CYS A 70 5.89 9.48 -3.27
C CYS A 70 6.04 9.66 -4.79
N ARG A 71 7.18 9.24 -5.34
CA ARG A 71 7.51 9.35 -6.78
C ARG A 71 6.56 8.58 -7.68
N VAL A 72 5.94 7.51 -7.18
CA VAL A 72 4.98 6.68 -7.92
C VAL A 72 3.55 6.84 -7.41
N TYR A 73 3.18 7.94 -6.76
CA TYR A 73 1.88 8.10 -6.10
C TYR A 73 0.68 7.71 -6.99
N LYS A 74 0.69 8.08 -8.28
CA LYS A 74 -0.38 7.73 -9.25
C LYS A 74 -0.44 6.22 -9.58
N TYR A 75 0.69 5.53 -9.46
CA TYR A 75 0.87 4.10 -9.78
C TYR A 75 1.05 3.23 -8.53
N ARG A 76 0.88 3.81 -7.33
CA ARG A 76 1.13 3.14 -6.06
C ARG A 76 0.42 1.79 -5.95
N PRO A 77 1.01 0.80 -5.25
CA PRO A 77 0.42 -0.53 -5.03
C PRO A 77 -0.98 -0.48 -4.45
N ILE A 78 -1.77 -1.54 -4.65
CA ILE A 78 -3.16 -1.58 -4.20
C ILE A 78 -3.29 -1.38 -2.69
N GLY A 79 -2.40 -1.97 -1.89
CA GLY A 79 -2.41 -1.74 -0.44
C GLY A 79 -2.11 -0.29 -0.07
N CYS A 80 -1.20 0.41 -0.77
CA CYS A 80 -0.99 1.85 -0.60
C CYS A 80 -2.21 2.70 -0.98
N ARG A 81 -3.07 2.20 -1.88
CA ARG A 81 -4.34 2.87 -2.23
C ARG A 81 -5.43 2.64 -1.19
N LEU A 82 -5.39 1.50 -0.51
CA LEU A 82 -6.36 1.12 0.52
C LEU A 82 -6.02 1.69 1.89
N TYR A 83 -4.74 1.98 2.15
CA TYR A 83 -4.29 2.56 3.42
C TYR A 83 -5.13 3.80 3.78
N PRO A 84 -5.69 3.88 5.01
CA PRO A 84 -5.32 3.11 6.20
C PRO A 84 -6.05 1.77 6.44
N ILE A 85 -6.83 1.25 5.49
CA ILE A 85 -7.43 -0.07 5.63
C ILE A 85 -6.38 -1.15 5.36
N VAL A 86 -6.20 -2.06 6.31
CA VAL A 86 -5.21 -3.15 6.26
C VAL A 86 -5.93 -4.50 6.31
N PHE A 87 -5.46 -5.47 5.52
CA PHE A 87 -6.02 -6.81 5.50
C PHE A 87 -5.17 -7.75 6.35
N TYR A 88 -5.82 -8.59 7.14
CA TYR A 88 -5.13 -9.74 7.72
C TYR A 88 -4.88 -10.76 6.62
N VAL A 89 -3.63 -11.19 6.47
CA VAL A 89 -3.23 -12.14 5.42
C VAL A 89 -3.60 -13.58 5.81
N ASP A 90 -3.34 -13.96 7.06
CA ASP A 90 -3.54 -15.34 7.55
C ASP A 90 -4.86 -15.55 8.31
N PHE A 91 -5.63 -14.48 8.54
CA PHE A 91 -6.92 -14.54 9.22
C PHE A 91 -7.97 -13.75 8.45
N GLU A 92 -9.24 -14.13 8.61
CA GLU A 92 -10.34 -13.37 8.02
C GLU A 92 -10.45 -11.98 8.68
N GLY A 93 -10.64 -10.96 7.85
CA GLY A 93 -10.95 -9.61 8.32
C GLY A 93 -10.07 -8.52 7.75
N VAL A 94 -10.46 -7.30 8.12
CA VAL A 94 -9.75 -6.05 7.82
C VAL A 94 -9.71 -5.21 9.09
N THR A 95 -8.70 -4.37 9.20
CA THR A 95 -8.55 -3.41 10.30
C THR A 95 -8.23 -2.02 9.74
N VAL A 96 -8.21 -1.02 10.61
CA VAL A 96 -7.76 0.34 10.29
C VAL A 96 -6.48 0.60 11.07
N ASP A 97 -5.41 1.00 10.38
CA ASP A 97 -4.18 1.41 11.02
C ASP A 97 -4.33 2.84 11.60
N GLU A 98 -4.27 2.94 12.93
CA GLU A 98 -4.40 4.20 13.68
C GLU A 98 -3.19 5.14 13.48
N TYR A 99 -2.05 4.63 12.98
CA TYR A 99 -0.89 5.46 12.66
C TYR A 99 -1.20 6.53 11.61
N CYS A 100 -2.18 6.26 10.73
CA CYS A 100 -2.67 7.23 9.77
C CYS A 100 -3.45 8.35 10.45
N PRO A 101 -3.09 9.64 10.23
CA PRO A 101 -3.84 10.77 10.78
C PRO A 101 -5.31 10.83 10.35
N GLN A 102 -5.67 10.15 9.26
CA GLN A 102 -7.00 10.12 8.69
C GLN A 102 -7.74 8.79 8.95
N SER A 103 -7.21 7.93 9.83
CA SER A 103 -7.85 6.67 10.25
C SER A 103 -9.30 6.87 10.72
N HIS A 104 -9.55 7.94 11.48
CA HIS A 104 -10.86 8.32 12.00
C HIS A 104 -11.91 8.65 10.91
N LEU A 105 -11.49 8.89 9.66
CA LEU A 105 -12.41 9.14 8.55
C LEU A 105 -12.98 7.85 7.97
N ILE A 106 -12.37 6.69 8.25
CA ILE A 106 -12.82 5.41 7.71
C ILE A 106 -14.18 5.02 8.29
N THR A 107 -15.15 4.80 7.41
CA THR A 107 -16.50 4.41 7.81
C THR A 107 -16.67 2.89 7.83
N LYS A 108 -17.75 2.43 8.50
CA LYS A 108 -18.17 1.03 8.42
C LYS A 108 -18.50 0.59 6.99
N GLU A 109 -18.95 1.51 6.13
CA GLU A 109 -19.22 1.19 4.73
C GLU A 109 -17.93 0.94 3.95
N ASP A 110 -16.88 1.71 4.22
CA ASP A 110 -15.57 1.51 3.60
C ASP A 110 -14.98 0.15 3.94
N LEU A 111 -15.07 -0.25 5.23
CA LEU A 111 -14.63 -1.58 5.67
C LEU A 111 -15.42 -2.70 4.99
N ARG A 112 -16.75 -2.56 4.85
CA ARG A 112 -17.58 -3.54 4.12
C ARG A 112 -17.18 -3.64 2.65
N LYS A 113 -16.91 -2.51 1.99
CA LYS A 113 -16.43 -2.49 0.60
C LYS A 113 -15.05 -3.14 0.49
N ALA A 114 -14.15 -2.86 1.43
CA ALA A 114 -12.81 -3.43 1.46
C ALA A 114 -12.83 -4.95 1.69
N LEU A 115 -13.66 -5.44 2.61
CA LEU A 115 -13.89 -6.87 2.85
C LEU A 115 -14.30 -7.61 1.56
N LYS A 116 -15.20 -7.04 0.75
CA LYS A 116 -15.61 -7.63 -0.55
C LYS A 116 -14.47 -7.75 -1.55
N LEU A 117 -13.43 -6.92 -1.42
CA LEU A 117 -12.26 -6.94 -2.31
C LEU A 117 -11.11 -7.78 -1.78
N ARG A 118 -11.12 -8.11 -0.47
CA ARG A 118 -10.03 -8.76 0.25
C ARG A 118 -9.53 -10.01 -0.45
N ASP A 119 -10.39 -11.00 -0.62
CA ASP A 119 -9.95 -12.31 -1.15
C ASP A 119 -9.42 -12.21 -2.57
N ARG A 120 -9.99 -11.31 -3.38
CA ARG A 120 -9.49 -11.04 -4.73
C ARG A 120 -8.07 -10.48 -4.70
N ILE A 121 -7.80 -9.52 -3.80
CA ILE A 121 -6.49 -8.89 -3.67
C ILE A 121 -5.48 -9.88 -3.09
N LEU A 122 -5.86 -10.63 -2.05
CA LEU A 122 -4.96 -11.60 -1.40
C LEU A 122 -4.56 -12.74 -2.34
N ARG A 123 -5.42 -13.15 -3.28
CA ARG A 123 -5.06 -14.11 -4.34
C ARG A 123 -3.95 -13.61 -5.28
N GLY A 124 -3.76 -12.30 -5.38
CA GLY A 124 -2.71 -11.70 -6.21
C GLY A 124 -1.35 -11.62 -5.52
N LEU A 125 -1.25 -11.92 -4.22
CA LEU A 125 0.01 -11.83 -3.48
C LEU A 125 1.03 -12.88 -3.97
N ILE A 126 2.29 -12.46 -4.02
CA ILE A 126 3.39 -13.32 -4.44
C ILE A 126 4.06 -13.91 -3.19
N LYS A 127 4.10 -15.24 -3.11
CA LYS A 127 4.72 -15.99 -2.01
C LYS A 127 6.08 -16.53 -2.43
N ALA A 128 7.02 -16.57 -1.48
CA ALA A 128 8.32 -17.21 -1.66
C ALA A 128 8.20 -18.74 -1.71
#